data_AF-A0A2G6KUI8-F1
#
_entry.id   AF-A0A2G6KUI8-F1
#
_cell.length_a   1.000
_cell.length_b   1.000
_cell.length_c   1.000
_cell.angle_alpha   90.00
_cell.angle_beta   90.00
_cell.angle_gamma   90.00
#
_symmetry.space_group_name_H-M   'P 1'
#
loop_
_entity.id
_entity.type
_entity.pdbx_description
1 polymer ?
#
loop_
_entity_poly.entity_id
_entity_poly.type
_entity_poly.pdbx_seq_one_letter_code
_entity_poly.pdbx_strand_id
1 'polypeptide(L)' 'MKQPVRVTVTGAAGQIGYALLFRIASGAMLGEDQPVILQLLDITPALEALEGVRMELEDCAFP' A
#
# COMPACT_ATOMS: atom_id res chain seq x y z
N MET A 1 17.40 11.83 0.99
CA MET A 1 16.10 11.14 1.13
C MET A 1 16.03 10.55 2.54
N LYS A 2 14.88 10.63 3.21
CA LYS A 2 14.69 9.96 4.50
C LYS A 2 14.84 8.45 4.32
N GLN A 3 15.24 7.75 5.38
CA GLN A 3 15.25 6.29 5.35
C GLN A 3 13.81 5.77 5.15
N PRO A 4 13.58 4.79 4.27
CA PRO A 4 12.24 4.23 4.07
C PRO A 4 11.69 3.61 5.35
N VAL A 5 10.40 3.82 5.61
CA VAL A 5 9.69 3.18 6.73
C VAL A 5 8.79 2.06 6.23
N ARG A 6 8.62 1.01 7.04
CA ARG A 6 7.77 -0.13 6.71
C ARG A 6 6.39 0.05 7.34
N VAL A 7 5.36 -0.13 6.55
CA VAL A 7 3.97 -0.04 7.00
C VAL A 7 3.26 -1.34 6.65
N THR A 8 2.82 -2.08 7.68
CA THR A 8 2.00 -3.27 7.48
C THR A 8 0.52 -2.89 7.45
N VAL A 9 -0.22 -3.36 6.45
CA VAL A 9 -1.67 -3.18 6.35
C VAL A 9 -2.34 -4.55 6.27
N THR A 10 -3.19 -4.86 7.25
CA THR A 10 -4.01 -6.07 7.29
C THR A 10 -5.35 -5.85 6.60
N GLY A 11 -5.93 -6.90 5.99
CA GLY A 11 -7.18 -6.74 5.24
C GLY A 11 -6.99 -5.82 4.04
N ALA A 12 -5.78 -5.86 3.45
CA ALA A 12 -5.34 -4.93 2.41
C ALA A 12 -6.15 -5.04 1.11
N ALA A 13 -6.74 -6.20 0.82
CA ALA A 13 -7.63 -6.39 -0.32
C ALA A 13 -9.09 -5.94 -0.04
N GLY A 14 -9.39 -5.55 1.20
CA GLY A 14 -10.71 -5.01 1.58
C GLY A 14 -10.92 -3.58 1.10
N GLN A 15 -12.18 -3.13 1.12
CA GLN A 15 -12.58 -1.80 0.61
C GLN A 15 -11.86 -0.63 1.29
N ILE A 16 -11.63 -0.72 2.62
CA ILE A 16 -10.87 0.30 3.36
C ILE A 16 -9.39 0.24 2.99
N GLY A 17 -8.82 -0.96 2.90
CA GLY A 17 -7.43 -1.16 2.45
C GLY A 17 -7.22 -0.52 1.09
N TYR A 18 -8.08 -0.85 0.13
CA TYR A 18 -8.06 -0.30 -1.22
C TYR A 18 -8.08 1.24 -1.21
N ALA A 19 -9.01 1.89 -0.50
CA ALA A 19 -9.04 3.36 -0.44
C ALA A 19 -7.85 4.00 0.31
N LEU A 20 -7.26 3.29 1.27
CA LEU A 20 -6.19 3.79 2.13
C LEU A 20 -4.82 3.69 1.47
N LEU A 21 -4.52 2.59 0.78
CA LEU A 21 -3.18 2.27 0.31
C LEU A 21 -2.61 3.31 -0.66
N PHE A 22 -3.42 3.80 -1.60
CA PHE A 22 -2.98 4.85 -2.54
C PHE A 22 -2.66 6.17 -1.84
N ARG A 23 -3.35 6.49 -0.74
CA ARG A 23 -3.07 7.70 0.05
C ARG A 23 -1.80 7.55 0.88
N ILE A 24 -1.48 6.34 1.32
CA ILE A 24 -0.20 6.06 1.98
C ILE A 24 0.92 6.20 0.95
N ALA A 25 0.79 5.54 -0.20
CA ALA A 25 1.79 5.55 -1.26
C ALA A 25 2.01 6.94 -1.87
N SER A 26 0.98 7.79 -1.92
CA SER A 26 1.10 9.19 -2.36
C SER A 26 1.78 10.12 -1.35
N GLY A 27 2.19 9.62 -0.18
CA GLY A 27 2.79 10.42 0.89
C GLY A 27 1.80 11.18 1.78
N ALA A 28 0.48 11.06 1.57
CA ALA A 28 -0.51 11.83 2.32
C ALA A 28 -0.60 11.44 3.82
N MET A 29 -0.06 10.26 4.19
CA MET A 29 -0.05 9.80 5.59
C MET A 29 1.18 10.27 6.38
N LEU A 30 2.38 10.21 5.78
CA LEU A 30 3.65 10.42 6.48
C LEU A 30 4.49 11.59 5.94
N GLY A 31 3.98 12.29 4.92
CA GLY A 31 4.65 13.37 4.20
C GLY A 31 5.24 12.91 2.87
N GLU A 32 5.27 13.81 1.89
CA GLU A 32 5.77 13.57 0.52
C GLU A 32 7.28 13.25 0.48
N ASP A 33 8.01 13.55 1.55
CA ASP A 33 9.47 13.32 1.65
C ASP A 33 9.85 12.04 2.41
N GLN A 34 8.87 11.23 2.82
CA GLN A 34 9.06 9.98 3.57
C GLN A 34 8.76 8.76 2.69
N PRO A 35 9.78 8.06 2.15
CA PRO A 35 9.56 6.85 1.38
C PRO A 35 8.93 5.75 2.25
N VAL A 36 8.06 4.95 1.65
CA VAL A 36 7.32 3.87 2.32
C VAL A 36 7.52 2.52 1.64
N ILE A 37 7.59 1.47 2.45
CA ILE A 37 7.53 0.08 1.99
C ILE A 37 6.24 -0.52 2.55
N LEU A 38 5.29 -0.79 1.67
CA LEU A 38 4.03 -1.42 2.03
C LEU A 38 4.20 -2.93 2.19
N GLN A 39 3.82 -3.45 3.35
CA GLN A 39 3.74 -4.88 3.64
C GLN A 39 2.27 -5.26 3.76
N LEU A 40 1.73 -5.82 2.69
CA LEU A 40 0.31 -6.11 2.60
C LEU A 40 0.01 -7.53 3.12
N LEU A 41 -0.96 -7.65 4.02
CA LEU A 41 -1.37 -8.92 4.61
C LEU A 41 -2.88 -9.09 4.46
N ASP A 42 -3.28 -10.27 3.98
CA ASP A 42 -4.67 -10.67 3.94
C ASP A 42 -4.82 -12.19 4.14
N ILE A 43 -6.06 -12.65 4.25
CA ILE A 43 -6.38 -14.07 4.36
C ILE A 43 -6.13 -14.80 3.04
N THR A 44 -5.86 -16.11 3.10
CA THR A 44 -5.57 -16.93 1.91
C THR A 44 -6.59 -16.78 0.77
N PRO A 45 -7.92 -16.73 1.02
CA PRO A 45 -8.91 -16.52 -0.05
C PRO A 45 -8.81 -15.17 -0.77
N ALA A 46 -8.17 -14.18 -0.17
CA ALA A 46 -8.06 -12.82 -0.72
C ALA A 46 -6.74 -12.58 -1.46
N LEU A 47 -5.84 -13.56 -1.55
CA LEU A 47 -4.51 -13.36 -2.14
C LEU A 47 -4.54 -12.98 -3.63
N GLU A 48 -5.49 -13.50 -4.40
CA GLU A 48 -5.66 -13.10 -5.81
C GLU A 48 -6.11 -11.64 -5.94
N ALA A 49 -7.05 -11.20 -5.10
CA ALA A 49 -7.45 -9.80 -5.05
C ALA A 49 -6.30 -8.90 -4.56
N LEU A 50 -5.52 -9.37 -3.59
CA LEU A 50 -4.35 -8.66 -3.06
C LEU A 50 -3.27 -8.46 -4.12
N GLU A 51 -3.08 -9.46 -5.00
CA GLU A 51 -2.23 -9.35 -6.17
C GLU A 51 -2.71 -8.24 -7.12
N GLY A 52 -4.03 -8.16 -7.35
CA GLY A 52 -4.68 -7.06 -8.06
C GLY A 52 -4.32 -5.70 -7.47
N VAL A 53 -4.46 -5.54 -6.15
CA VAL A 53 -4.10 -4.30 -5.45
C VAL A 53 -2.63 -3.96 -5.62
N ARG A 54 -1.72 -4.96 -5.60
CA ARG A 54 -0.29 -4.73 -5.86
C ARG A 54 -0.06 -4.18 -7.26
N MET A 55 -0.69 -4.79 -8.28
CA MET A 55 -0.56 -4.34 -9.67
C MET A 55 -1.02 -2.88 -9.83
N GLU A 56 -2.16 -2.52 -9.25
CA GLU A 56 -2.65 -1.13 -9.32
C GLU A 56 -1.74 -0.12 -8.61
N LEU A 57 -1.10 -0.50 -7.49
CA LEU A 57 -0.11 0.34 -6.81
C LEU A 57 1.15 0.53 -7.66
N GLU A 58 1.61 -0.51 -8.37
CA GLU A 58 2.74 -0.44 -9.29
C GLU A 58 2.43 0.48 -10.49
N ASP A 59 1.22 0.40 -11.04
CA ASP A 59 0.76 1.23 -12.17
C ASP A 59 0.66 2.73 -11.83
N CYS A 60 0.47 3.09 -10.57
CA CYS A 60 0.39 4.49 -10.14
C CYS A 60 1.72 5.23 -10.20
N ALA A 61 2.86 4.53 -10.31
CA ALA A 61 4.20 5.12 -10.35
C ALA A 61 4.46 6.14 -9.21
N PHE A 62 4.05 5.79 -7.98
CA PHE A 62 4.25 6.63 -6.80
C PHE A 62 5.75 6.90 -6.51
N PRO A 63 6.07 8.06 -5.89
CA PRO A 63 7.45 8.50 -5.65
C PRO A 63 8.21 7.71 -4.58
#